data_AF-A0A2D7GAP4-F1
#
_entry.id   AF-A0A2D7GAP4-F1
#
_cell.length_a   1.000
_cell.length_b   1.000
_cell.length_c   1.000
_cell.angle_alpha   90.00
_cell.angle_beta   90.00
_cell.angle_gamma   90.00
#
_symmetry.space_group_name_H-M   'P 1'
#
loop_
_entity.id
_entity.type
_entity.pdbx_description
1 polymer ?
#
loop_
_entity_poly.entity_id
_entity_poly.type
_entity_poly.pdbx_seq_one_letter_code
_entity_poly.pdbx_strand_id
1 'polypeptide(L)'
;MRMTERQLRKLIKEALTLDIEVGDVILTGKFKNKRTVVKELGVDDNGHPTINGKSILKFKIEKLLPQEDWSSKSKKEMRKKK
;
A
#
# COMPACT_ATOMS: atom_id res chain seq x y z
N MET A 1 31.66 2.27 -19.92
CA MET A 1 30.66 1.61 -19.05
C MET A 1 29.53 1.11 -19.95
N ARG A 2 29.32 -0.21 -20.10
CA ARG A 2 28.22 -0.74 -20.94
C ARG A 2 27.02 -1.01 -20.03
N MET A 3 26.02 -0.15 -20.08
CA MET A 3 24.78 -0.35 -19.33
C MET A 3 23.89 -1.33 -20.10
N THR A 4 23.26 -2.28 -19.40
CA THR A 4 22.33 -3.23 -20.03
C THR A 4 21.03 -2.53 -20.43
N GLU A 5 20.36 -3.01 -21.47
CA GLU A 5 19.05 -2.49 -21.90
C GLU A 5 18.02 -2.48 -20.75
N ARG A 6 18.08 -3.47 -19.86
CA ARG A 6 17.23 -3.54 -18.66
C ARG A 6 17.51 -2.41 -17.67
N GLN A 7 18.79 -2.09 -17.44
CA GLN A 7 19.18 -0.98 -16.58
C GLN A 7 18.75 0.35 -17.20
N LEU A 8 18.90 0.52 -18.51
CA LEU A 8 18.46 1.71 -19.25
C LEU A 8 16.93 1.88 -19.17
N ARG A 9 16.15 0.82 -19.40
CA ARG A 9 14.68 0.84 -19.26
C ARG A 9 14.24 1.21 -17.85
N LYS A 10 14.92 0.70 -16.82
CA LYS A 10 14.60 1.04 -15.43
C LYS A 10 14.88 2.52 -15.13
N LEU A 11 15.95 3.06 -15.70
CA LEU A 11 16.33 4.46 -15.54
C LEU A 11 15.38 5.40 -16.30
N ILE A 12 14.95 5.05 -17.52
CA ILE A 12 14.01 5.85 -18.32
C ILE A 12 12.60 5.85 -17.70
N LYS A 13 12.17 4.76 -17.07
CA LYS A 13 10.79 4.61 -16.61
C LYS A 13 10.46 5.44 -15.37
N GLU A 14 11.47 5.85 -14.56
CA GLU A 14 11.34 6.60 -13.29
C GLU A 14 10.00 6.38 -12.55
N ALA A 15 9.63 5.11 -12.33
CA ALA A 15 8.31 4.76 -11.82
C ALA A 15 8.33 4.55 -10.31
N LEU A 16 7.50 5.30 -9.58
CA LEU A 16 7.20 5.02 -8.18
C LEU A 16 6.09 3.95 -8.10
N THR A 17 6.49 2.70 -7.93
CA THR A 17 5.55 1.57 -7.79
C THR A 17 5.18 1.34 -6.33
N LEU A 18 3.88 1.28 -6.04
CA LEU A 18 3.35 0.90 -4.73
C LEU A 18 2.79 -0.53 -4.80
N ASP A 19 3.24 -1.41 -3.91
CA ASP A 19 2.70 -2.77 -3.79
C ASP A 19 1.39 -2.72 -2.99
N ILE A 20 0.26 -2.62 -3.69
CA ILE A 20 -1.06 -2.63 -3.09
C ILE A 20 -2.10 -3.24 -4.03
N GLU A 21 -2.95 -4.11 -3.47
CA GLU A 21 -4.00 -4.79 -4.21
C GLU A 21 -5.37 -4.63 -3.54
N VAL A 22 -6.44 -4.91 -4.30
CA VAL A 22 -7.80 -4.96 -3.74
C VAL A 22 -7.89 -6.15 -2.78
N GLY A 23 -8.36 -5.90 -1.56
CA GLY A 23 -8.38 -6.89 -0.47
C GLY A 23 -7.30 -6.67 0.59
N ASP A 24 -6.27 -5.86 0.31
CA ASP A 24 -5.25 -5.54 1.30
C ASP A 24 -5.80 -4.74 2.47
N VAL A 25 -5.10 -4.83 3.60
CA VAL A 25 -5.43 -4.09 4.81
C VAL A 25 -4.55 -2.84 4.91
N ILE A 26 -5.21 -1.69 5.01
CA ILE A 26 -4.58 -0.40 5.29
C ILE A 26 -5.05 0.17 6.62
N LEU A 27 -4.18 0.92 7.27
CA LEU A 27 -4.48 1.62 8.52
C LEU A 27 -4.72 3.11 8.25
N THR A 28 -5.92 3.59 8.61
CA THR A 28 -6.40 4.95 8.33
C THR A 28 -6.77 5.70 9.63
N GLY A 29 -7.19 6.97 9.51
CA GLY A 29 -7.56 7.85 10.62
C GLY A 29 -6.42 8.76 11.10
N LYS A 30 -6.70 9.69 12.02
CA LYS A 30 -5.72 10.70 12.50
C LYS A 30 -4.42 10.06 13.00
N PHE A 31 -4.53 8.96 13.73
CA PHE A 31 -3.39 8.21 14.28
C PHE A 31 -3.02 6.97 13.47
N LYS A 32 -3.67 6.74 12.32
CA LYS A 32 -3.49 5.52 11.50
C LYS A 32 -3.65 4.21 12.29
N ASN A 33 -4.69 4.12 13.12
CA ASN A 33 -5.04 2.93 13.91
C ASN A 33 -6.30 2.21 13.41
N LYS A 34 -7.03 2.80 12.45
CA LYS A 34 -8.29 2.24 11.95
C LYS A 34 -8.04 1.27 10.81
N ARG A 35 -8.26 -0.03 11.05
CA ARG A 35 -8.23 -1.09 10.02
C ARG A 35 -9.28 -0.83 8.94
N THR A 36 -8.85 -0.74 7.68
CA THR A 36 -9.72 -0.56 6.50
C THR A 36 -9.25 -1.49 5.39
N VAL A 37 -10.17 -2.13 4.68
CA VAL A 37 -9.83 -2.99 3.53
C VAL A 37 -9.85 -2.16 2.25
N VAL A 38 -8.87 -2.36 1.37
CA VAL A 38 -8.82 -1.77 0.04
C VAL A 38 -9.93 -2.41 -0.81
N LYS A 39 -10.84 -1.60 -1.32
CA LYS A 39 -11.93 -2.04 -2.20
C LYS A 39 -11.70 -1.60 -3.64
N GLU A 40 -11.19 -0.39 -3.82
CA GLU A 40 -10.98 0.22 -5.13
C GLU A 40 -9.72 1.07 -5.15
N LEU A 41 -9.05 1.06 -6.30
CA LEU A 41 -7.94 1.94 -6.65
C LEU A 41 -8.45 2.91 -7.71
N GLY A 42 -8.35 4.21 -7.45
CA GLY A 42 -8.91 5.23 -8.30
C GLY A 42 -7.95 6.40 -8.52
N VAL A 43 -8.45 7.39 -9.24
CA VAL A 43 -7.77 8.66 -9.51
C VAL A 43 -8.76 9.77 -9.21
N ASP A 44 -8.32 10.79 -8.48
CA ASP A 44 -9.10 11.97 -8.16
C ASP A 44 -9.21 12.92 -9.36
N ASP A 45 -10.07 13.93 -9.29
CA ASP A 45 -10.28 14.90 -10.39
C ASP A 45 -8.98 15.60 -10.81
N ASN A 46 -8.04 15.76 -9.88
CA ASN A 46 -6.72 16.36 -10.10
C ASN A 46 -5.65 15.36 -10.57
N GLY A 47 -6.01 14.12 -10.90
CA GLY A 47 -5.05 13.10 -11.35
C GLY A 47 -4.28 12.41 -10.21
N HIS A 48 -4.66 12.64 -8.95
CA HIS A 48 -3.98 12.02 -7.81
C HIS A 48 -4.49 10.60 -7.55
N PRO A 49 -3.61 9.62 -7.28
CA PRO A 49 -4.05 8.27 -6.99
C PRO A 49 -4.74 8.18 -5.62
N THR A 50 -5.85 7.46 -5.58
CA THR A 50 -6.70 7.28 -4.40
C THR A 50 -6.98 5.81 -4.11
N ILE A 51 -7.22 5.52 -2.84
CA ILE A 51 -7.73 4.23 -2.36
C ILE A 51 -9.03 4.49 -1.61
N ASN A 52 -10.11 3.85 -2.06
CA ASN A 52 -11.46 4.05 -1.53
C ASN A 52 -11.84 5.55 -1.45
N GLY A 53 -11.55 6.32 -2.51
CA GLY A 53 -11.80 7.75 -2.58
C GLY A 53 -10.94 8.63 -1.64
N LYS A 54 -9.88 8.08 -1.04
CA LYS A 54 -8.95 8.83 -0.18
C LYS A 54 -7.55 8.87 -0.77
N SER A 55 -6.89 10.02 -0.68
CA SER A 55 -5.51 10.22 -1.12
C SER A 55 -4.53 9.19 -0.52
N ILE A 56 -3.60 8.73 -1.36
CA ILE A 56 -2.55 7.74 -1.01
C ILE A 56 -1.70 8.12 0.20
N LEU A 57 -1.47 9.41 0.44
CA LEU A 57 -0.56 9.89 1.48
C LEU A 57 -1.10 9.65 2.91
N LYS A 58 -2.39 9.34 3.07
CA LYS A 58 -3.09 9.36 4.36
C LYS A 58 -3.17 8.02 5.10
N PHE A 59 -2.52 6.95 4.63
CA PHE A 59 -2.58 5.62 5.31
C PHE A 59 -1.21 4.99 5.54
N LYS A 60 -1.19 3.86 6.24
CA LYS A 60 -0.07 2.91 6.30
C LYS A 60 -0.53 1.58 5.68
N ILE A 61 0.32 0.94 4.89
CA ILE A 61 0.05 -0.38 4.31
C ILE A 61 0.45 -1.43 5.35
N GLU A 62 -0.51 -2.21 5.84
CA GLU A 62 -0.26 -3.15 6.94
C GLU A 62 0.75 -4.25 6.53
N LYS A 63 0.68 -4.73 5.29
CA LYS A 63 1.59 -5.74 4.71
C LYS A 63 3.08 -5.34 4.78
N LEU A 64 3.38 -4.05 4.72
CA LEU A 64 4.76 -3.53 4.74
C LEU A 64 5.25 -3.15 6.15
N LEU A 65 4.37 -3.21 7.16
CA LEU A 65 4.74 -2.95 8.55
C LEU A 65 5.31 -4.20 9.23
N PRO A 66 6.18 -4.05 10.25
CA PRO A 66 6.53 -5.15 11.12
C PRO A 66 5.29 -5.75 11.78
N GLN A 67 5.29 -7.07 12.02
CA GLN A 67 4.11 -7.79 12.54
C GLN A 67 3.65 -7.26 13.91
N GLU A 68 4.55 -6.65 14.67
CA GLU A 68 4.29 -5.99 15.95
C GLU A 68 3.37 -4.78 15.84
N ASP A 69 3.32 -4.14 14.67
CA ASP A 69 2.48 -2.95 14.41
C ASP A 69 1.16 -3.29 13.71
N TRP A 70 0.93 -4.57 13.42
CA TRP A 70 -0.31 -5.00 12.79
C TRP A 70 -1.50 -4.81 13.72
N SER A 71 -2.67 -4.60 13.11
CA SER A 71 -3.91 -4.50 13.87
C SER A 71 -4.13 -5.75 14.74
N SER A 72 -4.70 -5.57 15.93
CA SER A 72 -4.98 -6.66 16.86
C SER A 72 -5.85 -7.77 16.24
N LYS A 73 -6.67 -7.44 15.24
CA LYS A 73 -7.49 -8.42 14.50
C LYS A 73 -6.63 -9.26 13.56
N SER A 74 -5.77 -8.63 12.75
CA SER A 74 -4.87 -9.34 11.83
C SER A 74 -3.92 -10.28 12.56
N LYS A 75 -3.37 -9.84 13.72
CA LYS A 75 -2.56 -10.71 14.59
C LYS A 75 -3.33 -11.93 15.11
N LYS A 76 -4.61 -11.75 15.49
CA LYS A 76 -5.47 -12.87 15.94
C LYS A 76 -5.78 -13.83 14.80
N GLU A 77 -6.07 -13.32 13.61
CA GLU A 77 -6.31 -14.13 12.41
C GLU A 77 -5.06 -14.96 12.04
N MET A 78 -3.87 -14.36 12.08
CA MET A 78 -2.61 -15.05 11.85
C MET A 78 -2.36 -16.18 12.87
N ARG A 79 -2.62 -15.93 14.15
CA ARG A 79 -2.48 -16.92 15.23
C ARG A 79 -3.47 -18.08 15.12
N LYS A 80 -4.66 -17.86 14.57
CA LYS A 80 -5.67 -18.92 14.36
C LYS A 80 -5.37 -19.82 13.16
N LYS A 81 -4.53 -19.34 12.24
CA LYS A 81 -4.17 -20.03 10.99
C LYS A 81 -2.91 -20.89 11.15
N LYS A 82 -2.25 -20.80 12.30
CA LYS A 82 -1.05 -21.54 12.70
C LYS A 82 -1.45 -22.66 13.64
#